data_AF-A0A1Y3BDF7-F1
#
_entry.id   AF-A0A1Y3BDF7-F1
#
_cell.length_a   1.000
_cell.length_b   1.000
_cell.length_c   1.000
_cell.angle_alpha   90.00
_cell.angle_beta   90.00
_cell.angle_gamma   90.00
#
_symmetry.space_group_name_H-M   'P 1'
#
loop_
_entity.id
_entity.type
_entity.pdbx_description
1 polymer ?
#
loop_
_entity_poly.entity_id
_entity_poly.type
_entity_poly.pdbx_seq_one_letter_code
_entity_poly.pdbx_strand_id
1 'polypeptide(L)'
;MIEPSIVIRFLCYFSYMVLIIFGYFRMLMEWYVCVCAFNDEKLITKFQDYRPLYNSWQAFFTRYIYRRVADIFAIPITGNPGGTVTVLQRKSNDRNFTFQLTGKQFDCINLASYDYLGFSRQSSNDPMIEQAIRKYGVGVNAIHEIGWF
;
A
#
# COMPACT_ATOMS: atom_id res chain seq x y z
N MET A 1 -3.39 3.59 -29.01
CA MET A 1 -2.86 4.15 -27.75
C MET A 1 -1.86 5.23 -28.11
N ILE A 2 -1.98 6.43 -27.56
CA ILE A 2 -1.02 7.51 -27.80
C ILE A 2 0.22 7.20 -26.96
N GLU A 3 1.35 7.02 -27.63
CA GLU A 3 2.62 6.81 -26.93
C GLU A 3 3.04 8.09 -26.20
N PRO A 4 3.36 8.02 -24.89
CA PRO A 4 3.81 9.21 -24.17
C PRO A 4 5.11 9.73 -24.78
N SER A 5 5.23 11.06 -24.84
CA SER A 5 6.41 11.73 -25.40
C SER A 5 7.69 11.29 -24.68
N ILE A 6 8.81 11.36 -25.39
CA ILE A 6 10.11 10.95 -24.83
C ILE A 6 10.47 11.75 -23.57
N VAL A 7 10.05 13.02 -23.51
CA VAL A 7 10.22 13.90 -22.35
C VAL A 7 9.48 13.35 -21.13
N ILE A 8 8.23 12.92 -21.28
CA ILE A 8 7.44 12.37 -20.18
C ILE A 8 8.06 11.08 -19.65
N ARG A 9 8.49 10.19 -20.55
CA ARG A 9 9.16 8.94 -20.16
C ARG A 9 10.43 9.23 -19.38
N PHE A 10 11.26 10.12 -19.89
CA PHE A 10 12.50 10.53 -19.22
C PHE A 10 12.23 11.08 -17.82
N LEU A 11 11.29 12.03 -17.69
CA LEU A 11 10.93 12.60 -16.39
C LEU A 11 10.39 11.55 -15.40
N CYS A 12 9.61 10.58 -15.90
CA CYS A 12 9.11 9.48 -15.08
C CYS A 12 10.25 8.61 -14.54
N TYR A 13 11.14 8.12 -15.40
CA TYR A 13 12.28 7.31 -14.97
C TYR A 13 13.26 8.10 -14.09
N PHE A 14 13.48 9.38 -14.40
CA PHE A 14 14.35 10.25 -13.62
C PHE A 14 13.79 10.50 -12.22
N SER A 15 12.49 10.79 -12.09
CA SER A 15 11.87 10.97 -10.77
C SER A 15 11.91 9.69 -9.94
N TYR A 16 11.71 8.52 -10.55
CA TYR A 16 11.86 7.23 -9.89
C TYR A 16 13.31 6.99 -9.42
N MET A 17 14.31 7.30 -10.27
CA MET A 17 15.72 7.19 -9.92
C MET A 17 16.08 8.08 -8.72
N VAL A 18 15.59 9.33 -8.70
CA VAL A 18 15.79 10.25 -7.59
C VAL A 18 15.23 9.67 -6.29
N LEU A 19 14.01 9.13 -6.30
CA LEU A 19 13.41 8.49 -5.12
C LEU A 19 14.26 7.32 -4.59
N ILE A 20 14.80 6.49 -5.50
CA ILE A 20 15.67 5.37 -5.12
C ILE A 20 16.97 5.86 -4.48
N ILE A 21 17.63 6.86 -5.07
CA ILE A 21 18.87 7.44 -4.53
C ILE A 21 18.63 7.99 -3.11
N PHE A 22 17.53 8.72 -2.90
CA PHE A 22 17.15 9.22 -1.57
C PHE A 22 16.85 8.08 -0.59
N GLY A 23 16.23 6.98 -1.06
CA GLY A 23 16.02 5.78 -0.26
C GLY A 23 17.33 5.17 0.25
N TYR A 24 18.31 5.00 -0.64
CA TYR A 24 19.63 4.47 -0.27
C TYR A 24 20.41 5.43 0.62
N PHE A 25 20.38 6.73 0.33
CA PHE A 25 21.00 7.74 1.19
C PHE A 25 20.46 7.66 2.62
N ARG A 26 19.14 7.51 2.78
CA ARG A 26 18.52 7.36 4.10
C ARG A 26 18.92 6.05 4.79
N MET A 27 18.96 4.95 4.06
CA MET A 27 19.43 3.67 4.58
C MET A 27 20.87 3.78 5.09
N LEU A 28 21.73 4.46 4.34
CA LEU A 28 23.10 4.76 4.76
C LEU A 28 23.12 5.64 6.01
N MET A 29 22.33 6.71 6.07
CA MET A 29 22.26 7.58 7.26
C MET A 29 21.76 6.82 8.50
N GLU A 30 20.77 5.93 8.37
CA GLU A 30 20.32 5.05 9.47
C GLU A 30 21.44 4.13 9.94
N TRP A 31 22.25 3.60 9.01
CA TRP A 31 23.43 2.78 9.32
C TRP A 31 24.53 3.59 10.02
N TYR A 32 24.87 4.80 9.52
CA TYR A 32 25.91 5.66 10.08
C TYR A 32 25.56 6.24 11.46
N VAL A 33 24.30 6.55 11.71
CA VAL A 33 23.87 7.21 12.95
C VAL A 33 23.69 6.22 14.11
N CYS A 34 23.80 4.90 13.90
CA CYS A 34 23.75 3.85 14.94
C CYS A 34 22.56 3.91 15.94
N VAL A 35 21.53 4.74 15.71
CA VAL A 35 20.51 5.07 16.75
C VAL A 35 19.14 4.44 16.51
N CYS A 36 18.91 3.72 15.42
CA CYS A 36 17.67 2.98 15.27
C CYS A 36 17.96 1.53 14.92
N ALA A 37 18.53 0.82 15.90
CA ALA A 37 18.06 -0.53 16.14
C ALA A 37 16.53 -0.43 16.32
N PHE A 38 15.79 -0.58 15.22
CA PHE A 38 14.45 -1.11 15.34
C PHE A 38 14.61 -2.35 16.22
N ASN A 39 13.71 -2.53 17.20
CA ASN A 39 13.68 -3.68 18.12
C ASN A 39 13.40 -5.01 17.37
N ASP A 40 13.96 -5.18 16.17
CA ASP A 40 13.91 -6.34 15.32
C ASP A 40 14.42 -7.56 16.07
N GLU A 41 15.47 -7.47 16.89
CA GLU A 41 15.99 -8.64 17.63
C GLU A 41 14.95 -9.30 18.54
N LYS A 42 14.13 -8.52 19.26
CA LYS A 42 13.08 -9.08 20.14
C LYS A 42 11.90 -9.67 19.37
N LEU A 43 11.64 -9.19 18.15
CA LEU A 43 10.53 -9.63 17.31
C LEU A 43 10.92 -10.78 16.38
N ILE A 44 12.14 -10.77 15.82
CA ILE A 44 12.74 -11.87 15.05
C ILE A 44 12.75 -13.14 15.91
N THR A 45 13.05 -13.02 17.20
CA THR A 45 13.00 -14.15 18.15
C THR A 45 11.58 -14.73 18.30
N LYS A 46 10.52 -13.92 18.16
CA LYS A 46 9.13 -14.35 18.33
C LYS A 46 8.56 -15.07 17.09
N PHE A 47 9.12 -14.84 15.91
CA PHE A 47 8.57 -15.32 14.65
C PHE A 47 9.60 -16.08 13.80
N GLN A 48 10.54 -16.80 14.43
CA GLN A 48 11.61 -17.52 13.72
C GLN A 48 11.11 -18.50 12.65
N ASP A 49 9.91 -19.06 12.83
CA ASP A 49 9.32 -20.04 11.89
C ASP A 49 8.61 -19.42 10.68
N TYR A 50 8.48 -18.10 10.62
CA TYR A 50 7.73 -17.43 9.56
C TYR A 50 8.63 -17.06 8.40
N ARG A 51 8.10 -17.15 7.18
CA ARG A 51 8.82 -16.72 5.99
C ARG A 51 8.73 -15.19 5.83
N PRO A 52 9.77 -14.54 5.30
CA PRO A 52 9.68 -13.12 4.97
C PRO A 52 8.67 -12.92 3.83
N LEU A 53 7.70 -12.04 4.05
CA LEU A 53 6.71 -11.63 3.02
C LEU A 53 7.39 -10.88 1.88
N TYR A 54 8.42 -10.09 2.22
CA TYR A 54 9.11 -9.22 1.29
C TYR A 54 10.51 -9.73 0.97
N ASN A 55 10.90 -9.64 -0.31
CA ASN A 55 12.30 -9.73 -0.67
C ASN A 55 13.07 -8.47 -0.21
N SER A 56 14.41 -8.50 -0.30
CA SER A 56 15.26 -7.40 0.18
C SER A 56 14.94 -6.06 -0.48
N TRP A 57 14.57 -6.05 -1.78
CA TRP A 57 14.20 -4.83 -2.49
C TRP A 57 12.84 -4.27 -2.02
N GLN A 58 11.84 -5.13 -1.86
CA GLN A 58 10.51 -4.74 -1.37
C GLN A 58 10.59 -4.21 0.06
N ALA A 59 11.39 -4.85 0.92
CA ALA A 59 11.63 -4.36 2.28
C ALA A 59 12.29 -2.97 2.25
N PHE A 60 13.33 -2.79 1.43
CA PHE A 60 13.97 -1.49 1.22
C PHE A 60 12.98 -0.43 0.74
N PHE A 61 12.26 -0.71 -0.35
CA PHE A 61 11.30 0.20 -0.95
C PHE A 61 10.23 0.60 0.07
N THR A 62 9.74 -0.36 0.85
CA THR A 62 8.66 -0.09 1.79
C THR A 62 9.12 0.78 2.96
N ARG A 63 10.27 0.47 3.55
CA ARG A 63 10.82 1.17 4.73
C ARG A 63 11.34 2.57 4.42
N TYR A 64 12.02 2.73 3.29
CA TYR A 64 12.77 3.94 2.96
C TYR A 64 12.06 4.87 1.99
N ILE A 65 11.15 4.36 1.16
CA ILE A 65 10.45 5.13 0.14
C ILE A 65 8.95 5.20 0.46
N TYR A 66 8.24 4.06 0.40
CA TYR A 66 6.78 4.01 0.50
C TYR A 66 6.25 4.63 1.80
N ARG A 67 6.80 4.25 2.97
CA ARG A 67 6.33 4.77 4.26
C ARG A 67 6.23 6.29 4.27
N ARG A 68 7.14 7.01 3.61
CA ARG A 68 7.12 8.47 3.59
C ARG A 68 5.98 9.10 2.79
N VAL A 69 5.49 8.39 1.79
CA VAL A 69 4.36 8.82 0.94
C VAL A 69 3.08 8.08 1.28
N ALA A 70 3.11 7.15 2.25
CA ALA A 70 1.97 6.32 2.58
C ALA A 70 0.72 7.12 3.02
N ASP A 71 0.85 8.39 3.38
CA ASP A 71 -0.27 9.28 3.66
C ASP A 71 -1.15 9.56 2.43
N ILE A 72 -0.56 9.57 1.22
CA ILE A 72 -1.27 9.78 -0.05
C ILE A 72 -1.58 8.48 -0.81
N PHE A 73 -0.98 7.36 -0.41
CA PHE A 73 -1.24 6.03 -0.98
C PHE A 73 -2.21 5.24 -0.09
N ALA A 74 -2.92 4.24 -0.63
CA ALA A 74 -3.76 3.33 0.16
C ALA A 74 -4.71 4.05 1.14
N ILE A 75 -5.27 5.19 0.73
CA ILE A 75 -6.20 5.96 1.54
C ILE A 75 -7.51 5.14 1.66
N PRO A 76 -8.03 4.93 2.87
CA PRO A 76 -9.24 4.15 3.06
C PRO A 76 -10.44 4.86 2.42
N ILE A 77 -11.27 4.08 1.76
CA ILE A 77 -12.53 4.52 1.16
C ILE A 77 -13.70 3.75 1.79
N THR A 78 -14.89 4.30 1.69
CA THR A 78 -16.13 3.62 2.06
C THR A 78 -17.11 3.62 0.89
N GLY A 79 -18.04 2.67 0.90
CA GLY A 79 -19.00 2.43 -0.16
C GLY A 79 -18.38 1.75 -1.39
N ASN A 80 -19.16 1.72 -2.47
CA ASN A 80 -18.72 1.09 -3.70
C ASN A 80 -17.67 1.93 -4.44
N PRO A 81 -16.66 1.31 -5.06
CA PRO A 81 -15.64 1.99 -5.86
C PRO A 81 -16.19 2.40 -7.25
N GLY A 82 -17.27 3.20 -7.25
CA GLY A 82 -17.92 3.74 -8.44
C GLY A 82 -17.14 4.91 -9.07
N GLY A 83 -17.80 5.70 -9.92
CA GLY A 83 -17.18 6.91 -10.50
C GLY A 83 -16.82 7.98 -9.46
N THR A 84 -17.47 7.94 -8.30
CA THR A 84 -17.16 8.73 -7.12
C THR A 84 -17.00 7.82 -5.91
N VAL A 85 -16.09 8.16 -5.01
CA VAL A 85 -15.82 7.43 -3.78
C VAL A 85 -15.75 8.39 -2.59
N THR A 86 -16.20 7.91 -1.44
CA THR A 86 -16.06 8.65 -0.18
C THR A 86 -14.76 8.24 0.48
N VAL A 87 -13.82 9.18 0.53
CA VAL A 87 -12.50 9.03 1.12
C VAL A 87 -12.58 9.31 2.63
N LEU A 88 -12.07 8.39 3.44
CA LEU A 88 -11.96 8.56 4.88
C LEU A 88 -10.64 9.25 5.21
N GLN A 89 -10.72 10.41 5.84
CA GLN A 89 -9.52 11.15 6.24
C GLN A 89 -8.80 10.40 7.36
N ARG A 90 -7.49 10.30 7.19
CA ARG A 90 -6.58 9.78 8.22
C ARG A 90 -5.43 10.73 8.46
N LYS A 91 -4.86 10.64 9.66
CA LYS A 91 -3.66 11.36 10.06
C LYS A 91 -2.67 10.39 10.69
N SER A 92 -1.38 10.64 10.48
CA SER A 92 -0.30 9.98 11.19
C SER A 92 0.45 11.00 12.04
N ASN A 93 0.87 10.59 13.24
CA ASN A 93 1.73 11.38 14.13
C ASN A 93 3.11 10.74 14.33
N ASP A 94 3.39 9.63 13.64
CA ASP A 94 4.57 8.78 13.82
C ASP A 94 5.31 8.51 12.49
N ARG A 95 5.30 9.51 11.61
CA ARG A 95 5.93 9.45 10.28
C ARG A 95 5.36 8.33 9.39
N ASN A 96 4.03 8.22 9.38
CA ASN A 96 3.24 7.25 8.61
C ASN A 96 3.49 5.79 9.00
N PHE A 97 3.92 5.54 10.24
CA PHE A 97 4.05 4.17 10.76
C PHE A 97 2.68 3.62 11.14
N THR A 98 1.83 4.45 11.76
CA THR A 98 0.42 4.18 12.01
C THR A 98 -0.45 5.33 11.50
N PHE A 99 -1.72 5.00 11.23
CA PHE A 99 -2.73 5.96 10.81
C PHE A 99 -3.96 5.87 11.71
N GLN A 100 -4.50 7.02 12.06
CA GLN A 100 -5.76 7.15 12.80
C GLN A 100 -6.79 7.87 11.93
N LEU A 101 -8.00 7.32 11.84
CA LEU A 101 -9.11 7.96 11.16
C LEU A 101 -9.55 9.19 11.96
N THR A 102 -9.74 10.31 11.28
CA THR A 102 -10.16 11.57 11.94
C THR A 102 -11.69 11.69 12.06
N GLY A 103 -12.43 10.76 11.43
CA GLY A 103 -13.88 10.81 11.30
C GLY A 103 -14.40 11.71 10.18
N LYS A 104 -13.54 12.55 9.59
CA LYS A 104 -13.91 13.38 8.42
C LYS A 104 -13.93 12.55 7.15
N GLN A 105 -14.86 12.90 6.26
CA GLN A 105 -15.08 12.21 4.99
C GLN A 105 -15.16 13.23 3.85
N PHE A 106 -14.68 12.84 2.68
CA PHE A 106 -14.70 13.68 1.49
C PHE A 106 -15.13 12.87 0.28
N ASP A 107 -16.11 13.36 -0.47
CA ASP A 107 -16.49 12.74 -1.73
C ASP A 107 -15.53 13.20 -2.82
N CYS A 108 -14.95 12.23 -3.53
CA CYS A 108 -13.92 12.44 -4.54
C CYS A 108 -14.27 11.69 -5.82
N ILE A 109 -13.81 12.21 -6.96
CA ILE A 109 -13.89 11.48 -8.23
C ILE A 109 -12.87 10.32 -8.18
N ASN A 110 -13.34 9.12 -8.50
CA ASN A 110 -12.50 7.94 -8.55
C ASN A 110 -11.77 7.87 -9.90
N LEU A 111 -10.50 8.30 -9.90
CA LEU A 111 -9.62 8.16 -11.05
C LEU A 111 -8.70 6.93 -10.96
N ALA A 112 -8.72 6.24 -9.82
CA ALA A 112 -7.74 5.22 -9.48
C ALA A 112 -8.21 3.79 -9.79
N SER A 113 -9.52 3.53 -9.69
CA SER A 113 -10.08 2.21 -9.96
C SER A 113 -11.20 2.33 -10.99
N TYR A 114 -10.96 1.73 -12.15
CA TYR A 114 -12.00 1.49 -13.13
C TYR A 114 -12.74 0.21 -12.76
N ASP A 115 -14.04 0.20 -12.97
CA ASP A 115 -14.89 -0.96 -12.76
C ASP A 115 -14.66 -2.01 -13.85
N TYR A 116 -13.52 -2.69 -13.80
CA TYR A 116 -13.13 -3.67 -14.83
C TYR A 116 -14.06 -4.87 -14.88
N LEU A 117 -14.71 -5.21 -13.76
CA LEU A 117 -15.58 -6.37 -13.64
C LEU A 117 -17.08 -6.02 -13.65
N GLY A 118 -17.44 -4.74 -13.62
CA GLY A 118 -18.84 -4.29 -13.65
C GLY A 118 -19.57 -4.32 -12.29
N PHE A 119 -18.86 -4.67 -11.21
CA PHE A 119 -19.43 -4.83 -9.87
C PHE A 119 -19.49 -3.53 -9.07
N SER A 120 -18.77 -2.49 -9.46
CA SER A 120 -18.73 -1.25 -8.67
C SER A 120 -20.04 -0.46 -8.72
N ARG A 121 -20.91 -0.76 -9.68
CA ARG A 121 -22.24 -0.14 -9.83
C ARG A 121 -23.39 -0.96 -9.23
N GLN A 122 -23.16 -2.21 -8.86
CA GLN A 122 -24.18 -3.10 -8.31
C GLN A 122 -24.28 -2.94 -6.80
N SER A 123 -25.43 -3.26 -6.20
CA SER A 123 -25.57 -3.21 -4.74
C SER A 123 -24.53 -4.13 -4.08
N SER A 124 -24.13 -3.82 -2.85
CA SER A 124 -23.18 -4.62 -2.07
C SER A 124 -23.63 -6.07 -1.83
N ASN A 125 -24.87 -6.43 -2.21
CA ASN A 125 -25.49 -7.74 -2.09
C ASN A 125 -25.90 -8.28 -3.47
N ASP A 126 -24.96 -8.37 -4.41
CA ASP A 126 -25.27 -8.99 -5.71
C ASP A 126 -25.53 -10.50 -5.52
N PRO A 127 -26.75 -11.00 -5.85
CA PRO A 127 -27.10 -12.41 -5.69
C PRO A 127 -26.22 -13.35 -6.53
N MET A 128 -25.62 -12.88 -7.63
CA MET A 128 -24.68 -13.67 -8.42
C MET A 128 -23.38 -13.95 -7.65
N ILE A 129 -22.89 -12.97 -6.90
CA ILE A 129 -21.70 -13.14 -6.04
C ILE A 129 -22.03 -14.13 -4.93
N GLU A 130 -23.18 -13.98 -4.28
CA GLU A 130 -23.63 -14.92 -3.24
C GLU A 130 -23.71 -16.36 -3.77
N GLN A 131 -24.35 -16.54 -4.94
CA GLN A 131 -24.51 -17.86 -5.54
C GLN A 131 -23.16 -18.47 -5.96
N ALA A 132 -22.23 -17.66 -6.47
CA ALA A 132 -20.88 -18.10 -6.79
C ALA A 132 -20.12 -18.56 -5.54
N ILE A 133 -20.17 -17.80 -4.44
CA ILE A 133 -19.57 -18.17 -3.16
C ILE A 133 -20.20 -19.46 -2.62
N ARG A 134 -21.53 -19.61 -2.68
CA ARG A 134 -22.21 -20.83 -2.26
C ARG A 134 -21.83 -22.05 -3.10
N LYS A 135 -21.63 -21.87 -4.40
CA LYS A 135 -21.30 -22.96 -5.34
C LYS A 135 -19.84 -23.39 -5.25
N TYR A 136 -18.91 -22.45 -5.18
CA TYR A 136 -17.48 -22.72 -5.27
C TYR A 136 -16.74 -22.63 -3.93
N GLY A 137 -17.39 -22.10 -2.88
CA GLY A 137 -16.79 -21.87 -1.58
C GLY A 137 -15.81 -20.69 -1.56
N VAL A 138 -15.17 -20.47 -0.42
CA VAL A 138 -14.07 -19.51 -0.25
C VAL A 138 -12.81 -20.31 0.08
N GLY A 139 -11.77 -20.16 -0.74
CA GLY A 139 -10.45 -20.73 -0.46
C GLY A 139 -9.62 -19.73 0.34
N VAL A 140 -9.11 -20.14 1.51
CA VAL A 140 -8.11 -19.37 2.25
C VAL A 140 -6.80 -20.14 2.21
N ASN A 141 -5.85 -19.64 1.42
CA ASN A 141 -4.46 -20.07 1.50
C ASN A 141 -3.69 -18.96 2.22
N ALA A 142 -3.55 -19.09 3.53
CA ALA A 142 -2.72 -18.18 4.33
C ALA A 142 -1.42 -18.92 4.69
N ILE A 143 -0.30 -18.46 4.13
CA ILE A 143 1.02 -18.81 4.64
C ILE A 143 1.34 -17.84 5.77
N HIS A 144 1.87 -18.36 6.88
CA HIS A 144 2.37 -17.52 7.96
C HIS A 144 3.62 -16.77 7.49
N GLU A 145 3.41 -15.54 7.04
CA GLU A 145 4.46 -14.65 6.53
C GLU A 145 4.59 -13.40 7.39
N ILE A 146 5.83 -12.92 7.51
CA ILE A 146 6.16 -11.68 8.23
C ILE A 146 6.33 -10.54 7.23
N GLY A 147 5.49 -9.51 7.33
CA GLY A 147 5.56 -8.28 6.54
C GLY A 147 5.93 -7.04 7.35
N TRP A 148 7.02 -7.07 8.13
CA TRP A 148 7.46 -5.88 8.91
C TRP A 148 8.00 -4.75 8.02
N PHE A 149 7.82 -3.50 8.48
CA PHE A 149 8.14 -2.23 7.78
C PHE A 149 9.19 -1.37 8.53
#